data_AF-A0A7Y9NLM5-F1
#
_entry.id   AF-A0A7Y9NLM5-F1
#
_cell.length_a   1.000
_cell.length_b   1.000
_cell.length_c   1.000
_cell.angle_alpha   90.00
_cell.angle_beta   90.00
_cell.angle_gamma   90.00
#
_symmetry.space_group_name_H-M   'P 1'
#
loop_
_entity.id
_entity.type
_entity.pdbx_description
1 polymer ?
#
loop_
_entity_poly.entity_id
_entity_poly.type
_entity_poly.pdbx_seq_one_letter_code
_entity_poly.pdbx_strand_id
1 'polypeptide(L)'
;MPTATRVAGFWAWKQLGRSVKSGEKGIRILAPIVGIKRKPDAEAEKDITKQNTRFLVGFRSAFVFDVSQTDGVDLPELHGISGDVGANRDRLLALLEKQGIALTYTEKIAPALGMSYGGRIAILPGQSKAEEFSTLVHELAHEMLHKAERRTATTKVVRETEAEAIAFVIGRAVGLETGTASADYIQLYHGNASLLAESLEVIQQTSAIILAALESFATAETMPDAELAKVA
;
A
#
# COMPACT_ATOMS: atom_id res chain seq x y z
N MET A 1 0.31 -26.62 15.21
CA MET A 1 0.65 -25.29 14.65
C MET A 1 -0.02 -24.23 15.53
N PRO A 2 0.60 -23.06 15.79
CA PRO A 2 -0.09 -22.00 16.50
C PRO A 2 -1.25 -21.49 15.61
N THR A 3 -2.47 -21.47 16.15
CA THR A 3 -3.73 -21.17 15.44
C THR A 3 -4.23 -19.74 15.66
N ALA A 4 -3.40 -18.87 16.23
CA ALA A 4 -3.78 -17.49 16.52
C ALA A 4 -3.89 -16.67 15.22
N THR A 5 -4.91 -15.83 15.13
CA THR A 5 -5.26 -15.05 13.93
C THR A 5 -4.96 -13.56 14.09
N ARG A 6 -5.35 -12.98 15.23
CA ARG A 6 -5.08 -11.57 15.58
C ARG A 6 -4.64 -11.52 17.03
N VAL A 7 -3.40 -11.10 17.27
CA VAL A 7 -2.81 -11.09 18.62
C VAL A 7 -2.43 -9.68 19.03
N ALA A 8 -2.71 -9.34 20.30
CA ALA A 8 -2.26 -8.09 20.89
C ALA A 8 -1.95 -8.28 22.38
N GLY A 9 -1.20 -7.34 22.96
CA GLY A 9 -0.99 -7.28 24.41
C GLY A 9 -2.27 -6.88 25.15
N PHE A 10 -2.37 -7.25 26.43
CA PHE A 10 -3.54 -6.97 27.27
C PHE A 10 -4.02 -5.51 27.22
N TRP A 11 -3.08 -4.56 27.30
CA TRP A 11 -3.39 -3.12 27.26
C TRP A 11 -3.81 -2.63 25.88
N ALA A 12 -3.26 -3.22 24.80
CA ALA A 12 -3.66 -2.88 23.44
C ALA A 12 -5.11 -3.32 23.17
N TRP A 13 -5.52 -4.49 23.67
CA TRP A 13 -6.94 -4.89 23.61
C TRP A 13 -7.85 -3.90 24.31
N LYS A 14 -7.47 -3.44 25.52
CA LYS A 14 -8.24 -2.43 26.25
C LYS A 14 -8.39 -1.12 25.47
N GLN A 15 -7.33 -0.67 24.79
CA GLN A 15 -7.38 0.52 23.95
C GLN A 15 -8.31 0.35 22.73
N LEU A 16 -8.41 -0.88 22.21
CA LEU A 16 -9.34 -1.26 21.14
C LEU A 16 -10.76 -1.55 21.64
N GLY A 17 -11.09 -1.22 22.89
CA GLY A 17 -12.43 -1.45 23.46
C GLY A 17 -12.76 -2.93 23.72
N ARG A 18 -11.73 -3.79 23.82
CA ARG A 18 -11.85 -5.22 24.13
C ARG A 18 -11.14 -5.57 25.44
N SER A 19 -11.59 -6.60 26.12
CA SER A 19 -10.99 -7.11 27.36
C SER A 19 -10.74 -8.60 27.23
N VAL A 20 -9.57 -9.04 27.70
CA VAL A 20 -9.26 -10.47 27.77
C VAL A 20 -10.19 -11.13 28.77
N LYS A 21 -10.80 -12.26 28.40
CA LYS A 21 -11.70 -13.04 29.25
C LYS A 21 -10.95 -13.54 30.48
N SER A 22 -11.66 -13.62 31.60
CA SER A 22 -11.07 -14.13 32.84
C SER A 22 -10.66 -15.60 32.67
N GLY A 23 -9.45 -15.94 33.12
CA GLY A 23 -8.92 -17.31 33.05
C GLY A 23 -8.19 -17.68 31.75
N GLU A 24 -8.19 -16.81 30.75
CA GLU A 24 -7.46 -17.04 29.50
C GLU A 24 -5.95 -17.04 29.68
N LYS A 25 -5.26 -17.95 28.96
CA LYS A 25 -3.80 -18.09 29.02
C LYS A 25 -3.15 -17.28 27.90
N GLY A 26 -2.22 -16.40 28.27
CA GLY A 26 -1.44 -15.63 27.31
C GLY A 26 -0.48 -16.49 26.50
N ILE A 27 -0.36 -16.18 25.22
CA ILE A 27 0.62 -16.74 24.29
C ILE A 27 1.96 -16.03 24.54
N ARG A 28 2.99 -16.79 24.88
CA ARG A 28 4.32 -16.22 25.14
C ARG A 28 5.04 -15.94 23.82
N ILE A 29 5.51 -14.71 23.66
CA ILE A 29 6.31 -14.27 22.51
C ILE A 29 7.61 -13.62 22.97
N LEU A 30 8.58 -13.52 22.05
CA LEU A 30 9.77 -12.69 22.21
C LEU A 30 9.49 -11.31 21.62
N ALA A 31 9.33 -10.30 22.48
CA ALA A 31 9.09 -8.93 22.07
C ALA A 31 10.42 -8.13 22.05
N PRO A 32 10.70 -7.36 20.99
CA PRO A 32 11.92 -6.56 20.90
C PRO A 32 11.94 -5.44 21.94
N ILE A 33 13.11 -5.19 22.51
CA ILE A 33 13.43 -4.01 23.33
C ILE A 33 14.13 -3.02 22.41
N VAL A 34 13.49 -1.90 22.14
CA VAL A 34 14.03 -0.85 21.26
C VAL A 34 14.58 0.28 22.12
N GLY A 35 15.89 0.50 22.03
CA GLY A 35 16.58 1.61 22.67
C GLY A 35 16.64 2.83 21.76
N ILE A 36 16.88 4.01 22.35
CA ILE A 36 17.09 5.26 21.64
C ILE A 36 18.51 5.72 21.88
N LYS A 37 19.33 5.79 20.81
CA LYS A 37 20.67 6.36 20.90
C LYS A 37 20.57 7.87 20.67
N ARG A 38 20.80 8.66 21.72
CA ARG A 38 20.98 10.11 21.61
C ARG A 38 22.40 10.40 21.11
N LYS A 39 22.54 11.20 20.06
CA LYS A 39 23.84 11.75 19.67
C LYS A 39 24.23 12.88 20.63
N PRO A 40 25.54 13.09 20.92
CA PRO A 40 25.99 14.21 21.74
C PRO A 40 25.68 15.56 21.08
N ASP A 41 25.41 16.57 21.91
CA ASP A 41 24.78 17.86 21.54
C ASP A 41 25.48 18.65 20.42
N ALA A 42 26.77 18.43 20.16
CA ALA A 42 27.53 19.18 19.16
C ALA A 42 27.13 18.91 17.69
N GLU A 43 26.42 17.82 17.39
CA GLU A 43 25.87 17.53 16.05
C GLU A 43 24.36 17.81 15.94
N ALA A 44 23.69 18.12 17.04
CA ALA A 44 22.23 18.22 17.14
C ALA A 44 21.67 19.54 16.55
N GLU A 45 22.52 20.57 16.39
CA GLU A 45 22.15 21.91 15.92
C GLU A 45 21.98 22.04 14.40
N LYS A 46 22.43 21.06 13.60
CA LYS A 46 22.45 21.20 12.13
C LYS A 46 21.28 20.57 11.38
N ASP A 47 20.46 19.74 12.03
CA ASP A 47 19.31 19.12 11.38
C ASP A 47 18.29 18.58 12.41
N ILE A 48 17.23 19.33 12.66
CA ILE A 48 16.16 19.01 13.64
C ILE A 48 15.41 17.72 13.28
N THR A 49 15.49 17.27 12.02
CA THR A 49 14.75 16.10 11.52
C THR A 49 15.45 14.76 11.76
N LYS A 50 16.72 14.74 12.20
CA LYS A 50 17.54 13.51 12.32
C LYS A 50 17.86 13.08 13.76
N GLN A 51 17.12 13.57 14.75
CA GLN A 51 17.36 13.19 16.14
C GLN A 51 16.66 11.87 16.49
N ASN A 52 17.47 10.91 16.94
CA ASN A 52 17.12 9.61 17.55
C ASN A 52 17.04 8.41 16.59
N THR A 53 18.17 7.70 16.44
CA THR A 53 18.17 6.37 15.82
C THR A 53 17.68 5.34 16.83
N ARG A 54 16.56 4.69 16.52
CA ARG A 54 16.07 3.50 17.25
C ARG A 54 16.95 2.31 16.90
N PHE A 55 17.38 1.57 17.90
CA PHE A 55 18.15 0.34 17.69
C PHE A 55 17.65 -0.80 18.58
N LEU A 56 17.76 -2.03 18.09
CA LEU A 56 17.39 -3.22 18.85
C LEU A 56 18.43 -3.47 19.95
N VAL A 57 17.98 -3.49 21.20
CA VAL A 57 18.83 -3.73 22.39
C VAL A 57 18.79 -5.21 22.79
N GLY A 58 17.67 -5.87 22.56
CA GLY A 58 17.48 -7.29 22.89
C GLY A 58 16.01 -7.69 22.78
N PHE A 59 15.65 -8.83 23.37
CA PHE A 59 14.28 -9.33 23.41
C PHE A 59 13.88 -9.65 24.85
N ARG A 60 12.60 -9.44 25.18
CA ARG A 60 12.00 -9.88 26.45
C ARG A 60 10.85 -10.84 26.19
N SER A 61 10.60 -11.72 27.16
CA SER A 61 9.37 -12.50 27.18
C SER A 61 8.17 -11.57 27.42
N ALA A 62 7.21 -11.61 26.51
CA ALA A 62 5.94 -10.90 26.64
C ALA A 62 4.77 -11.86 26.38
N PHE A 63 3.58 -11.50 26.86
CA PHE A 63 2.37 -12.26 26.62
C PHE A 63 1.41 -11.47 25.73
N VAL A 64 0.88 -12.15 24.72
CA VAL A 64 -0.19 -11.66 23.85
C VAL A 64 -1.39 -12.59 23.95
N PHE A 65 -2.56 -12.09 23.57
CA PHE A 65 -3.81 -12.84 23.59
C PHE A 65 -4.42 -12.77 22.20
N ASP A 66 -4.97 -13.88 21.73
CA ASP A 66 -5.71 -13.91 20.47
C ASP A 66 -7.08 -13.22 20.62
N VAL A 67 -7.62 -12.68 19.53
CA VAL A 67 -8.95 -12.04 19.51
C VAL A 67 -10.05 -12.95 20.08
N SER A 68 -9.99 -14.26 19.84
CA SER A 68 -10.96 -15.25 20.37
C SER A 68 -10.99 -15.31 21.90
N GLN A 69 -9.89 -14.91 22.55
CA GLN A 69 -9.73 -14.85 24.00
C GLN A 69 -10.24 -13.53 24.61
N THR A 70 -10.86 -12.66 23.80
CA THR A 70 -11.32 -11.33 24.23
C THR A 70 -12.81 -11.12 23.97
N ASP A 71 -13.46 -10.37 24.84
CA ASP A 71 -14.82 -9.84 24.66
C ASP A 71 -14.78 -8.32 24.54
N GLY A 72 -15.71 -7.74 23.77
CA GLY A 72 -15.84 -6.30 23.62
C GLY A 72 -16.29 -5.91 22.22
N VAL A 73 -16.06 -4.63 21.88
CA VAL A 73 -16.46 -4.08 20.59
C VAL A 73 -15.80 -4.85 19.46
N ASP A 74 -16.58 -5.18 18.42
CA ASP A 74 -16.03 -5.83 17.23
C ASP A 74 -14.87 -5.02 16.68
N LEU A 75 -13.81 -5.73 16.33
CA LEU A 75 -12.65 -5.06 15.75
C LEU A 75 -13.06 -4.46 14.43
N PRO A 76 -12.59 -3.24 14.10
CA PRO A 76 -12.74 -2.73 12.76
C PRO A 76 -12.23 -3.79 11.78
N GLU A 77 -13.04 -4.10 10.78
CA GLU A 77 -12.58 -4.94 9.68
C GLU A 77 -11.49 -4.16 8.95
N LEU A 78 -10.36 -4.81 8.67
CA LEU A 78 -9.46 -4.32 7.63
C LEU A 78 -10.24 -4.51 6.34
N HIS A 79 -10.88 -3.45 5.87
CA HIS A 79 -11.70 -3.53 4.67
C HIS A 79 -10.74 -3.82 3.51
N GLY A 80 -10.90 -4.99 2.89
CA GLY A 80 -10.24 -5.30 1.63
C GLY A 80 -10.77 -4.38 0.53
N ILE A 81 -9.97 -4.20 -0.52
CA ILE A 81 -10.40 -3.42 -1.68
C ILE A 81 -11.48 -4.23 -2.41
N SER A 82 -12.66 -3.66 -2.58
CA SER A 82 -13.80 -4.31 -3.20
C SER A 82 -14.41 -3.45 -4.31
N GLY A 83 -15.35 -4.02 -5.07
CA GLY A 83 -15.98 -3.37 -6.21
C GLY A 83 -15.64 -4.05 -7.54
N ASP A 84 -16.21 -3.52 -8.62
CA ASP A 84 -15.98 -4.01 -9.98
C ASP A 84 -15.25 -2.95 -10.79
N VAL A 85 -14.09 -3.32 -11.32
CA VAL A 85 -13.25 -2.47 -12.18
C VAL A 85 -13.72 -2.50 -13.64
N GLY A 86 -14.65 -3.39 -13.98
CA GLY A 86 -15.17 -3.55 -15.34
C GLY A 86 -14.04 -3.74 -16.36
N ALA A 87 -14.16 -3.06 -17.50
CA ALA A 87 -13.14 -3.06 -18.56
C ALA A 87 -11.83 -2.34 -18.17
N ASN A 88 -11.80 -1.56 -17.09
CA ASN A 88 -10.60 -0.78 -16.73
C ASN A 88 -9.40 -1.67 -16.42
N ARG A 89 -9.61 -2.90 -15.95
CA ARG A 89 -8.51 -3.87 -15.80
C ARG A 89 -7.84 -4.15 -17.14
N ASP A 90 -8.62 -4.47 -18.16
CA ASP A 90 -8.06 -4.82 -19.47
C ASP A 90 -7.42 -3.60 -20.14
N ARG A 91 -7.99 -2.40 -19.94
CA ARG A 91 -7.38 -1.12 -20.36
C ARG A 91 -6.06 -0.84 -19.66
N LEU A 92 -5.95 -1.19 -18.37
CA LEU A 92 -4.70 -1.08 -17.62
C LEU A 92 -3.64 -2.05 -18.16
N LEU A 93 -4.03 -3.28 -18.49
CA LEU A 93 -3.13 -4.25 -19.13
C LEU A 93 -2.64 -3.75 -20.50
N ALA A 94 -3.54 -3.20 -21.32
CA ALA A 94 -3.19 -2.60 -22.60
C ALA A 94 -2.24 -1.39 -22.44
N LEU A 95 -2.40 -0.60 -21.37
CA LEU A 95 -1.48 0.48 -21.03
C LEU A 95 -0.08 -0.05 -20.68
N LEU A 96 0.03 -1.11 -19.89
CA LEU A 96 1.31 -1.74 -19.56
C LEU A 96 2.03 -2.24 -20.81
N GLU A 97 1.32 -2.94 -21.69
CA GLU A 97 1.85 -3.41 -22.97
C GLU A 97 2.32 -2.25 -23.85
N LYS A 98 1.53 -1.19 -23.98
CA LYS A 98 1.88 0.02 -24.73
C LYS A 98 3.15 0.70 -24.19
N GLN A 99 3.36 0.64 -22.88
CA GLN A 99 4.56 1.17 -22.23
C GLN A 99 5.76 0.20 -22.25
N GLY A 100 5.60 -0.99 -22.84
CA GLY A 100 6.65 -2.01 -22.88
C GLY A 100 6.94 -2.63 -21.50
N ILE A 101 5.99 -2.61 -20.58
CA ILE A 101 6.11 -3.19 -19.25
C ILE A 101 5.57 -4.61 -19.28
N ALA A 102 6.45 -5.60 -19.05
CA ALA A 102 6.04 -7.00 -19.00
C ALA A 102 5.29 -7.32 -17.70
N LEU A 103 4.14 -7.99 -17.78
CA LEU A 103 3.41 -8.49 -16.61
C LEU A 103 3.68 -9.98 -16.39
N THR A 104 3.94 -10.37 -15.14
CA THR A 104 4.18 -11.76 -14.76
C THR A 104 3.45 -12.10 -13.46
N TYR A 105 2.92 -13.33 -13.34
CA TYR A 105 2.32 -13.83 -12.11
C TYR A 105 3.25 -14.84 -11.45
N THR A 106 3.60 -14.65 -10.18
CA THR A 106 4.52 -15.56 -9.49
C THR A 106 4.34 -15.54 -7.98
N GLU A 107 4.40 -16.73 -7.35
CA GLU A 107 4.38 -16.85 -5.89
C GLU A 107 5.71 -16.43 -5.22
N LYS A 108 6.77 -16.26 -6.01
CA LYS A 108 8.12 -15.94 -5.50
C LYS A 108 8.24 -14.57 -4.83
N ILE A 109 7.26 -13.69 -5.04
CA ILE A 109 7.25 -12.36 -4.41
C ILE A 109 6.53 -12.34 -3.06
N ALA A 110 5.91 -13.45 -2.64
CA ALA A 110 5.25 -13.54 -1.34
C ALA A 110 6.24 -13.17 -0.20
N PRO A 111 5.83 -12.37 0.79
CA PRO A 111 4.44 -11.95 1.07
C PRO A 111 3.99 -10.67 0.36
N ALA A 112 4.78 -10.08 -0.55
CA ALA A 112 4.34 -8.91 -1.31
C ALA A 112 3.25 -9.28 -2.32
N LEU A 113 2.29 -8.37 -2.53
CA LEU A 113 1.20 -8.55 -3.50
C LEU A 113 1.65 -8.18 -4.93
N GLY A 114 2.59 -7.25 -5.05
CA GLY A 114 3.16 -6.77 -6.30
C GLY A 114 4.64 -6.43 -6.15
N MET A 115 5.35 -6.37 -7.29
CA MET A 115 6.72 -5.85 -7.34
C MET A 115 7.09 -5.34 -8.74
N SER A 116 7.49 -4.06 -8.82
CA SER A 116 8.09 -3.42 -9.98
C SER A 116 9.61 -3.66 -10.07
N TYR A 117 10.08 -3.96 -11.29
CA TYR A 117 11.50 -4.24 -11.60
C TYR A 117 12.10 -3.28 -12.64
N GLY A 118 11.37 -2.25 -13.09
CA GLY A 118 11.84 -1.31 -14.09
C GLY A 118 11.72 -1.87 -15.50
N GLY A 119 10.49 -1.99 -15.99
CA GLY A 119 10.11 -2.61 -17.27
C GLY A 119 9.42 -3.96 -17.09
N ARG A 120 9.20 -4.40 -15.86
CA ARG A 120 8.46 -5.62 -15.55
C ARG A 120 7.76 -5.49 -14.20
N ILE A 121 6.50 -5.87 -14.16
CA ILE A 121 5.69 -6.00 -12.94
C ILE A 121 5.47 -7.49 -12.66
N ALA A 122 5.68 -7.89 -11.41
CA ALA A 122 5.29 -9.19 -10.90
C ALA A 122 4.09 -9.04 -9.96
N ILE A 123 3.10 -9.91 -10.08
CA ILE A 123 1.90 -9.94 -9.23
C ILE A 123 1.79 -11.30 -8.55
N LEU A 124 1.37 -11.29 -7.28
CA LEU A 124 1.07 -12.49 -6.52
C LEU A 124 -0.28 -13.05 -7.01
N PRO A 125 -0.33 -14.30 -7.50
CA PRO A 125 -1.58 -14.88 -8.00
C PRO A 125 -2.61 -15.09 -6.87
N GLY A 126 -3.89 -15.06 -7.22
CA GLY A 126 -4.99 -15.34 -6.29
C GLY A 126 -5.63 -14.12 -5.63
N GLN A 127 -5.22 -12.90 -6.00
CA GLN A 127 -5.89 -11.66 -5.60
C GLN A 127 -7.28 -11.55 -6.25
N SER A 128 -8.21 -10.86 -5.59
CA SER A 128 -9.47 -10.47 -6.25
C SER A 128 -9.20 -9.47 -7.38
N LYS A 129 -10.14 -9.31 -8.32
CA LYS A 129 -9.98 -8.33 -9.42
C LYS A 129 -9.74 -6.91 -8.93
N ALA A 130 -10.37 -6.53 -7.82
CA ALA A 130 -10.24 -5.21 -7.23
C ALA A 130 -8.85 -5.01 -6.60
N GLU A 131 -8.37 -5.99 -5.83
CA GLU A 131 -7.02 -5.99 -5.24
C GLU A 131 -5.94 -6.03 -6.31
N GLU A 132 -6.06 -6.91 -7.31
CA GLU A 132 -5.11 -7.00 -8.42
C GLU A 132 -5.02 -5.67 -9.17
N PHE A 133 -6.16 -5.04 -9.46
CA PHE A 133 -6.17 -3.74 -10.12
C PHE A 133 -5.45 -2.66 -9.30
N SER A 134 -5.75 -2.56 -8.00
CA SER A 134 -5.08 -1.60 -7.13
C SER A 134 -3.57 -1.86 -7.04
N THR A 135 -3.17 -3.12 -6.92
CA THR A 135 -1.76 -3.53 -6.91
C THR A 135 -1.07 -3.19 -8.23
N LEU A 136 -1.71 -3.43 -9.37
CA LEU A 136 -1.17 -3.08 -10.69
C LEU A 136 -0.96 -1.57 -10.83
N VAL A 137 -1.91 -0.74 -10.36
CA VAL A 137 -1.76 0.72 -10.39
C VAL A 137 -0.62 1.17 -9.47
N HIS A 138 -0.49 0.58 -8.28
CA HIS A 138 0.62 0.86 -7.36
C HIS A 138 1.98 0.56 -8.03
N GLU A 139 2.13 -0.62 -8.61
CA GLU A 139 3.38 -1.00 -9.29
C GLU A 139 3.62 -0.18 -10.56
N LEU A 140 2.57 0.21 -11.29
CA LEU A 140 2.69 1.13 -12.42
C LEU A 140 3.17 2.52 -11.97
N ALA A 141 2.70 3.04 -10.84
CA ALA A 141 3.19 4.30 -10.30
C ALA A 141 4.69 4.22 -9.99
N HIS A 142 5.17 3.08 -9.45
CA HIS A 142 6.60 2.83 -9.31
C HIS A 142 7.35 2.81 -10.65
N GLU A 143 6.79 2.16 -11.66
CA GLU A 143 7.36 2.14 -13.02
C GLU A 143 7.43 3.54 -13.66
N MET A 144 6.49 4.44 -13.35
CA MET A 144 6.44 5.80 -13.91
C MET A 144 7.35 6.77 -13.16
N LEU A 145 7.39 6.70 -11.82
CA LEU A 145 8.00 7.74 -10.99
C LEU A 145 9.36 7.34 -10.41
N HIS A 146 9.59 6.06 -10.10
CA HIS A 146 10.68 5.66 -9.22
C HIS A 146 11.81 4.94 -9.94
N LYS A 147 12.15 5.45 -11.13
CA LYS A 147 13.30 5.02 -11.93
C LYS A 147 14.49 5.98 -11.76
N ALA A 148 15.70 5.43 -11.92
CA ALA A 148 16.96 6.18 -12.03
C ALA A 148 17.14 7.29 -10.96
N GLU A 149 17.30 8.54 -11.38
CA GLU A 149 17.68 9.68 -10.55
C GLU A 149 16.66 9.98 -9.43
N ARG A 150 15.36 9.90 -9.74
CA ARG A 150 14.31 10.18 -8.76
C ARG A 150 14.28 9.16 -7.63
N ARG A 151 14.62 7.89 -7.92
CA ARG A 151 14.74 6.85 -6.90
C ARG A 151 15.85 7.15 -5.88
N THR A 152 16.91 7.82 -6.31
CA THR A 152 18.03 8.24 -5.47
C THR A 152 17.71 9.54 -4.72
N ALA A 153 16.92 10.43 -5.31
CA ALA A 153 16.53 11.71 -4.73
C ALA A 153 15.43 11.60 -3.64
N THR A 154 14.66 10.51 -3.64
CA THR A 154 13.50 10.34 -2.75
C THR A 154 13.68 9.19 -1.76
N THR A 155 13.13 9.35 -0.56
CA THR A 155 13.16 8.28 0.45
C THR A 155 12.19 7.17 0.08
N LYS A 156 12.40 5.96 0.63
CA LYS A 156 11.43 4.87 0.46
C LYS A 156 10.03 5.30 0.90
N VAL A 157 9.91 5.96 2.06
CA VAL A 157 8.62 6.40 2.60
C VAL A 157 7.86 7.30 1.62
N VAL A 158 8.53 8.27 1.01
CA VAL A 158 7.92 9.14 -0.02
C VAL A 158 7.43 8.32 -1.19
N ARG A 159 8.26 7.43 -1.73
CA ARG A 159 7.92 6.60 -2.89
C ARG A 159 6.73 5.67 -2.66
N GLU A 160 6.67 5.01 -1.52
CA GLU A 160 5.50 4.16 -1.19
C GLU A 160 4.24 5.02 -0.99
N THR A 161 4.38 6.21 -0.36
CA THR A 161 3.25 7.14 -0.15
C THR A 161 2.69 7.66 -1.46
N GLU A 162 3.55 8.05 -2.40
CA GLU A 162 3.15 8.51 -3.74
C GLU A 162 2.42 7.40 -4.51
N ALA A 163 2.99 6.20 -4.56
CA ALA A 163 2.40 5.07 -5.29
C ALA A 163 1.04 4.64 -4.71
N GLU A 164 0.93 4.59 -3.39
CA GLU A 164 -0.33 4.26 -2.72
C GLU A 164 -1.39 5.33 -2.93
N ALA A 165 -1.03 6.62 -2.84
CA ALA A 165 -1.96 7.71 -3.08
C ALA A 165 -2.50 7.68 -4.53
N ILE A 166 -1.65 7.37 -5.50
CA ILE A 166 -2.07 7.20 -6.90
C ILE A 166 -3.01 6.01 -7.03
N ALA A 167 -2.66 4.84 -6.47
CA ALA A 167 -3.52 3.66 -6.49
C ALA A 167 -4.92 3.94 -5.89
N PHE A 168 -4.97 4.67 -4.78
CA PHE A 168 -6.22 5.12 -4.17
C PHE A 168 -7.03 6.04 -5.10
N VAL A 169 -6.42 7.08 -5.66
CA VAL A 169 -7.12 8.04 -6.55
C VAL A 169 -7.71 7.32 -7.76
N ILE A 170 -6.91 6.47 -8.43
CA ILE A 170 -7.37 5.71 -9.60
C ILE A 170 -8.43 4.69 -9.21
N GLY A 171 -8.23 3.95 -8.11
CA GLY A 171 -9.21 2.99 -7.59
C GLY A 171 -10.56 3.64 -7.35
N ARG A 172 -10.59 4.79 -6.66
CA ARG A 172 -11.82 5.56 -6.42
C ARG A 172 -12.45 6.04 -7.72
N ALA A 173 -11.66 6.51 -8.68
CA ALA A 173 -12.16 6.99 -9.97
C ALA A 173 -12.82 5.89 -10.81
N VAL A 174 -12.33 4.65 -10.72
CA VAL A 174 -12.93 3.49 -11.43
C VAL A 174 -14.01 2.78 -10.63
N GLY A 175 -14.42 3.31 -9.48
CA GLY A 175 -15.52 2.78 -8.68
C GLY A 175 -15.13 1.74 -7.61
N LEU A 176 -13.85 1.60 -7.29
CA LEU A 176 -13.43 0.74 -6.18
C LEU A 176 -13.80 1.35 -4.82
N GLU A 177 -14.23 0.47 -3.93
CA GLU A 177 -14.39 0.73 -2.51
C GLU A 177 -13.11 0.33 -1.81
N THR A 178 -12.26 1.32 -1.55
CA THR A 178 -10.97 1.13 -0.89
C THR A 178 -11.09 1.19 0.64
N GLY A 179 -12.31 1.21 1.19
CA GLY A 179 -12.57 1.30 2.64
C GLY A 179 -11.73 2.36 3.36
N THR A 180 -11.21 2.00 4.54
CA THR A 180 -10.16 2.77 5.23
C THR A 180 -8.74 2.37 4.79
N ALA A 181 -8.59 1.40 3.87
CA ALA A 181 -7.31 0.78 3.56
C ALA A 181 -6.23 1.81 3.24
N SER A 182 -6.53 2.83 2.45
CA SER A 182 -5.58 3.87 2.07
C SER A 182 -5.34 4.93 3.17
N ALA A 183 -6.34 5.23 4.01
CA ALA A 183 -6.18 6.14 5.15
C ALA A 183 -5.37 5.50 6.30
N ASP A 184 -5.61 4.21 6.55
CA ASP A 184 -4.85 3.38 7.48
C ASP A 184 -3.40 3.18 6.99
N TYR A 185 -3.18 3.14 5.67
CA TYR A 185 -1.86 2.98 5.07
C TYR A 185 -0.97 4.23 5.19
N ILE A 186 -1.54 5.43 5.01
CA ILE A 186 -0.81 6.69 5.24
C ILE A 186 -0.27 6.73 6.69
N GLN A 187 -1.07 6.25 7.65
CA GLN A 187 -0.63 6.12 9.04
C GLN A 187 0.41 5.01 9.24
N LEU A 188 0.31 3.87 8.52
CA LEU A 188 1.22 2.73 8.63
C LEU A 188 2.66 3.04 8.18
N TYR A 189 2.84 3.92 7.19
CA TYR A 189 4.18 4.31 6.69
C TYR A 189 4.75 5.57 7.37
N HIS A 190 4.12 6.07 8.42
CA HIS A 190 4.43 7.38 9.00
C HIS A 190 4.39 8.52 7.96
N GLY A 191 3.63 8.34 6.87
CA GLY A 191 3.35 9.40 5.91
C GLY A 191 2.56 10.47 6.66
N ASN A 192 3.11 11.68 6.75
CA ASN A 192 2.40 12.79 7.36
C ASN A 192 1.79 13.69 6.27
N ALA A 193 0.80 14.49 6.64
CA ALA A 193 0.11 15.37 5.71
C ALA A 193 1.05 16.34 4.97
N SER A 194 2.22 16.69 5.55
CA SER A 194 3.24 17.53 4.90
C SER A 194 3.88 16.81 3.72
N LEU A 195 4.29 15.54 3.90
CA LEU A 195 4.87 14.74 2.82
C LEU A 195 3.89 14.55 1.67
N LEU A 196 2.61 14.34 1.99
CA LEU A 196 1.56 14.24 0.98
C LEU A 196 1.37 15.58 0.25
N ALA A 197 1.38 16.70 0.96
CA ALA A 197 1.27 18.04 0.36
C ALA A 197 2.47 18.35 -0.56
N GLU A 198 3.68 17.99 -0.15
CA GLU A 198 4.90 18.13 -0.95
C GLU A 198 4.88 17.24 -2.21
N SER A 199 4.21 16.09 -2.14
CA SER A 199 4.11 15.13 -3.24
C SER A 199 2.82 15.29 -4.07
N LEU A 200 1.94 16.22 -3.68
CA LEU A 200 0.58 16.33 -4.22
C LEU A 200 0.58 16.61 -5.73
N GLU A 201 1.48 17.50 -6.17
CA GLU A 201 1.60 17.83 -7.59
C GLU A 201 1.94 16.59 -8.42
N VAL A 202 2.88 15.77 -7.96
CA VAL A 202 3.28 14.55 -8.66
C VAL A 202 2.14 13.53 -8.65
N ILE A 203 1.50 13.35 -7.50
CA ILE A 203 0.36 12.43 -7.37
C ILE A 203 -0.75 12.84 -8.34
N GLN A 204 -1.09 14.14 -8.40
CA GLN A 204 -2.13 14.66 -9.29
C GLN A 204 -1.77 14.46 -10.77
N GLN A 205 -0.55 14.86 -11.18
CA GLN A 205 -0.11 14.75 -12.57
C GLN A 205 -0.07 13.29 -13.02
N THR A 206 0.49 12.39 -12.20
CA THR A 206 0.59 10.97 -12.53
C THR A 206 -0.78 10.32 -12.59
N SER A 207 -1.66 10.64 -11.63
CA SER A 207 -3.04 10.15 -11.64
C SER A 207 -3.80 10.62 -12.89
N ALA A 208 -3.64 11.88 -13.29
CA ALA A 208 -4.27 12.42 -14.49
C ALA A 208 -3.80 11.70 -15.76
N ILE A 209 -2.50 11.37 -15.86
CA ILE A 209 -1.96 10.61 -17.00
C ILE A 209 -2.59 9.21 -17.07
N ILE A 210 -2.68 8.51 -15.93
CA ILE A 210 -3.25 7.15 -15.88
C ILE A 210 -4.74 7.20 -16.23
N LEU A 211 -5.51 8.12 -15.66
CA LEU A 211 -6.95 8.27 -15.97
C LEU A 211 -7.19 8.59 -17.44
N ALA A 212 -6.46 9.57 -17.98
CA ALA A 212 -6.58 9.94 -19.39
C ALA A 212 -6.25 8.76 -20.32
N ALA A 213 -5.28 7.92 -19.96
CA ALA A 213 -4.97 6.71 -20.71
C ALA A 213 -6.13 5.70 -20.65
N LEU A 214 -6.69 5.45 -19.47
CA LEU A 214 -7.84 4.54 -19.31
C LEU A 214 -9.07 5.04 -20.09
N GLU A 215 -9.35 6.35 -20.06
CA GLU A 215 -10.43 6.97 -20.84
C GLU A 215 -10.18 6.90 -22.34
N SER A 216 -8.93 7.04 -22.79
CA SER A 216 -8.58 6.93 -24.22
C SER A 216 -8.85 5.54 -24.79
N PHE A 217 -8.62 4.48 -23.99
CA PHE A 217 -9.00 3.13 -24.41
C PHE A 217 -10.52 2.94 -24.39
N ALA A 218 -11.23 3.60 -23.47
CA ALA A 218 -12.69 3.59 -23.44
C ALA A 218 -13.30 4.22 -24.70
N THR A 219 -12.78 5.36 -25.14
CA THR A 219 -13.28 6.04 -26.34
C THR A 219 -12.99 5.24 -27.61
N ALA A 220 -11.81 4.62 -27.71
CA ALA A 220 -11.46 3.72 -28.81
C ALA A 220 -12.40 2.51 -28.92
N GLU A 221 -12.85 1.95 -27.80
CA GLU A 221 -13.85 0.86 -27.78
C GLU A 221 -15.24 1.32 -28.26
N THR A 222 -15.61 2.59 -28.02
CA THR A 222 -16.93 3.14 -28.38
C THR A 222 -17.05 3.68 -29.80
N MET A 223 -15.95 3.75 -30.57
CA MET A 223 -15.97 4.10 -31.99
C MET A 223 -15.93 2.82 -32.84
N PRO A 224 -17.08 2.21 -33.18
CA PRO A 224 -17.09 1.12 -34.16
C PRO A 224 -16.78 1.67 -35.56
N ASP A 225 -16.28 0.77 -36.42
CA ASP A 225 -15.84 0.82 -37.84
C ASP A 225 -16.58 1.75 -38.85
N ALA A 226 -17.57 2.54 -38.45
CA ALA A 226 -18.41 3.35 -39.32
C ALA A 226 -17.74 4.62 -39.88
N GLU A 227 -16.64 5.11 -39.29
CA GLU A 227 -15.96 6.32 -39.77
C GLU A 227 -14.80 6.07 -40.75
N LEU A 228 -14.28 4.83 -40.85
CA LEU A 228 -13.28 4.47 -41.86
C LEU A 228 -13.88 4.31 -43.27
N ALA A 229 -15.20 4.15 -43.38
CA ALA A 229 -15.91 4.04 -44.66
C ALA A 229 -16.31 5.40 -45.30
N LYS A 230 -16.02 6.54 -44.66
CA LYS A 230 -16.37 7.88 -45.19
C LYS A 230 -15.19 8.67 -45.77
N VAL A 231 -13.99 8.09 -45.80
CA VAL A 231 -12.78 8.76 -46.34
C VAL A 231 -12.04 7.89 -47.37
N ALA A 232 -12.70 6.88 -47.94
CA ALA A 232 -12.18 6.09 -49.05
C ALA A 232 -12.92 6.40 -50.36
#